data_AF-A0A2R9CIN3-F1
#
_entry.id   AF-A0A2R9CIN3-F1
#
_cell.length_a   1.000
_cell.length_b   1.000
_cell.length_c   1.000
_cell.angle_alpha   90.00
_cell.angle_beta   90.00
_cell.angle_gamma   90.00
#
_symmetry.space_group_name_H-M   'P 1'
#
loop_
_entity.id
_entity.type
_entity.pdbx_description
1 polymer ?
#
loop_
_entity_poly.entity_id
_entity_poly.type
_entity_poly.pdbx_seq_one_letter_code
_entity_poly.pdbx_strand_id
1 'polypeptide(L)'
;MLQLVRAGARAWLRPTGCQGLSSLAEEAARATENPEQVASEGLPEPVLRKVELPVPTHRRPVQAWVESLRGFEQERVGLADLHPDVFATAPRLDILHQVAMWQKNFKRIVLPMAPGAPQVTTTCCP
;
A
#
# COMPACT_ATOMS: atom_id res chain seq x y z
N MET A 1 -11.93 -50.32 21.32
CA MET A 1 -11.37 -49.18 22.09
C MET A 1 -10.84 -48.15 21.10
N LEU A 2 -11.70 -47.27 20.58
CA LEU A 2 -11.34 -46.24 19.60
C LEU A 2 -11.44 -44.88 20.29
N GLN A 3 -10.29 -44.29 20.62
CA GLN A 3 -10.22 -42.94 21.20
C GLN A 3 -10.14 -41.92 20.06
N LEU A 4 -11.22 -41.18 19.84
CA LEU A 4 -11.24 -39.97 19.02
C LEU A 4 -10.49 -38.85 19.74
N VAL A 5 -9.40 -38.36 19.17
CA VAL A 5 -8.76 -37.10 19.60
C VAL A 5 -9.37 -35.96 18.79
N ARG A 6 -10.24 -35.18 19.43
CA ARG A 6 -10.70 -33.86 18.94
C ARG A 6 -9.56 -32.86 19.14
N ALA A 7 -8.91 -32.41 18.06
CA ALA A 7 -8.01 -31.27 18.09
C ALA A 7 -8.80 -29.98 17.81
N GLY A 8 -8.78 -29.06 18.77
CA GLY A 8 -9.59 -27.84 18.77
C GLY A 8 -9.11 -26.77 17.78
N ALA A 9 -10.08 -26.11 17.15
CA ALA A 9 -9.87 -24.89 16.38
C ALA A 9 -9.55 -23.73 17.35
N ARG A 10 -8.36 -23.15 17.23
CA ARG A 10 -8.03 -21.88 17.87
C ARG A 10 -8.71 -20.75 17.10
N ALA A 11 -9.81 -20.25 17.65
CA ALA A 11 -10.43 -19.01 17.21
C ALA A 11 -9.50 -17.84 17.56
N TRP A 12 -9.08 -17.08 16.55
CA TRP A 12 -8.38 -15.82 16.77
C TRP A 12 -9.41 -14.78 17.24
N LEU A 13 -9.24 -14.30 18.46
CA LEU A 13 -9.98 -13.18 19.03
C LEU A 13 -9.67 -11.92 18.22
N ARG A 14 -10.70 -11.37 17.58
CA ARG A 14 -10.66 -10.07 16.90
C ARG A 14 -10.73 -8.97 17.96
N PRO A 15 -9.82 -7.99 18.00
CA PRO A 15 -9.96 -6.86 18.91
C PRO A 15 -11.10 -5.96 18.46
N THR A 16 -12.05 -5.74 19.36
CA THR A 16 -13.11 -4.74 19.29
C THR A 16 -12.48 -3.37 19.53
N GLY A 17 -12.56 -2.45 18.57
CA GLY A 17 -12.09 -1.08 18.75
C GLY A 17 -12.48 -0.17 17.60
N CYS A 18 -13.10 0.96 17.95
CA CYS A 18 -13.61 2.02 17.07
C CYS A 18 -14.93 1.71 16.33
N GLN A 19 -15.99 1.57 17.13
CA GLN A 19 -17.31 2.07 16.77
C GLN A 19 -17.24 3.60 16.69
N GLY A 20 -17.69 4.18 15.59
CA GLY A 20 -17.81 5.63 15.47
C GLY A 20 -18.01 6.04 14.03
N LEU A 21 -19.14 6.70 13.75
CA LEU A 21 -19.65 7.18 12.45
C LEU A 21 -20.69 6.29 11.75
N SER A 22 -21.71 5.88 12.49
CA SER A 22 -23.02 5.50 11.93
C SER A 22 -24.07 6.51 12.40
N SER A 23 -24.07 7.71 11.83
CA SER A 23 -25.15 8.70 12.05
C SER A 23 -25.43 9.56 10.81
N LEU A 24 -25.11 9.06 9.61
CA LEU A 24 -25.55 9.67 8.34
C LEU A 24 -25.82 8.59 7.29
N ALA A 25 -26.54 7.54 7.68
CA ALA A 25 -26.85 6.41 6.80
C ALA A 25 -28.33 6.00 6.84
N GLU A 26 -29.22 6.85 7.36
CA GLU A 26 -30.66 6.52 7.51
C GLU A 26 -31.61 7.57 6.89
N GLU A 27 -31.13 8.44 6.00
CA GLU A 27 -31.98 9.44 5.31
C GLU A 27 -31.71 9.49 3.79
N ALA A 28 -31.55 8.33 3.15
CA ALA A 28 -31.54 8.24 1.68
C ALA A 28 -32.32 7.03 1.14
N ALA A 29 -33.11 6.38 1.99
CA ALA A 29 -33.98 5.28 1.60
C ALA A 29 -35.31 5.80 1.04
N ARG A 30 -35.31 6.63 -0.02
CA ARG A 30 -36.42 6.80 -1.00
C ARG A 30 -35.95 7.54 -2.26
N ALA A 31 -35.32 6.83 -3.18
CA ALA A 31 -35.43 7.13 -4.59
C ALA A 31 -35.40 5.81 -5.37
N THR A 32 -36.53 5.52 -5.99
CA THR A 32 -36.73 4.40 -6.90
C THR A 32 -36.03 4.71 -8.21
N GLU A 33 -34.89 4.08 -8.47
CA GLU A 33 -34.44 3.88 -9.84
C GLU A 33 -33.70 2.53 -9.96
N ASN A 34 -34.46 1.59 -10.50
CA ASN A 34 -34.06 0.40 -11.23
C ASN A 34 -32.54 0.21 -11.46
N PRO A 35 -31.86 -0.71 -10.74
CA PRO A 35 -30.46 -1.05 -11.05
C PRO A 35 -30.32 -2.03 -12.24
N GLU A 36 -31.35 -2.24 -13.05
CA GLU A 36 -31.34 -3.20 -14.17
C GLU A 36 -31.05 -2.55 -15.54
N GLN A 37 -30.54 -1.31 -15.57
CA GLN A 37 -30.27 -0.56 -16.80
C GLN A 37 -28.84 0.00 -16.92
N VAL A 38 -27.80 -0.76 -16.54
CA VAL A 38 -26.42 -0.54 -17.07
C VAL A 38 -25.69 -1.89 -17.26
N ALA A 39 -26.40 -2.98 -17.53
CA ALA A 39 -25.79 -4.29 -17.79
C ALA A 39 -25.37 -4.49 -19.27
N SER A 40 -25.34 -3.41 -20.06
CA SER A 40 -25.06 -3.46 -21.50
C SER A 40 -24.17 -2.30 -21.98
N GLU A 41 -23.20 -1.88 -21.17
CA GLU A 41 -21.94 -1.39 -21.76
C GLU A 41 -21.07 -2.63 -21.93
N GLY A 42 -20.75 -2.98 -23.17
CA GLY A 42 -20.02 -4.20 -23.51
C GLY A 42 -18.84 -4.41 -22.59
N LEU A 43 -18.64 -5.64 -22.11
CA LEU A 43 -17.53 -6.01 -21.23
C LEU A 43 -16.26 -5.30 -21.72
N PRO A 44 -15.68 -4.37 -20.94
CA PRO A 44 -14.50 -3.65 -21.38
C PRO A 44 -13.42 -4.67 -21.71
N GLU A 45 -12.82 -4.54 -22.89
CA GLU A 45 -11.80 -5.47 -23.35
C GLU A 45 -10.70 -5.57 -22.28
N PRO A 46 -10.36 -6.78 -21.81
CA PRO A 46 -9.45 -6.92 -20.69
C PRO A 46 -8.08 -6.36 -21.07
N VAL A 47 -7.55 -5.46 -20.25
CA VAL A 47 -6.24 -4.86 -20.50
C VAL A 47 -5.16 -5.90 -20.18
N LEU A 48 -4.50 -6.41 -21.23
CA LEU A 48 -3.41 -7.38 -21.10
C LEU A 48 -2.06 -6.71 -21.41
N ARG A 49 -1.15 -6.69 -20.43
CA ARG A 49 0.22 -6.20 -20.61
C ARG A 49 1.24 -7.31 -20.45
N LYS A 50 2.11 -7.44 -21.44
CA LYS A 50 3.22 -8.40 -21.46
C LYS A 50 4.54 -7.72 -21.08
N VAL A 51 5.49 -8.50 -20.59
CA VAL A 51 6.84 -8.01 -20.28
C VAL A 51 7.57 -7.69 -21.58
N GLU A 52 8.08 -6.46 -21.70
CA GLU A 52 8.83 -6.00 -22.87
C GLU A 52 10.29 -6.49 -22.88
N LEU A 53 10.85 -6.72 -21.69
CA LEU A 53 12.24 -7.14 -21.49
C LEU A 53 12.37 -8.68 -21.53
N PRO A 54 13.53 -9.21 -21.97
CA PRO A 54 13.76 -10.64 -21.99
C PRO A 54 13.75 -11.20 -20.56
N VAL A 55 12.81 -12.11 -20.29
CA VAL A 55 12.71 -12.80 -19.00
C VAL A 55 13.71 -13.97 -18.96
N PRO A 56 14.44 -14.17 -17.86
CA PRO A 56 15.33 -15.31 -17.70
C PRO A 56 14.58 -16.64 -17.86
N THR A 57 15.15 -17.60 -18.60
CA THR A 57 14.52 -18.89 -18.96
C THR A 57 14.11 -19.75 -17.76
N HIS A 58 14.78 -19.59 -16.62
CA HIS A 58 14.51 -20.36 -15.40
C HIS A 58 13.43 -19.73 -14.50
N ARG A 59 12.95 -18.52 -14.83
CA ARG A 59 11.94 -17.79 -14.07
C ARG A 59 10.73 -17.48 -14.93
N ARG A 60 9.56 -17.48 -14.31
CA ARG A 60 8.31 -17.08 -14.96
C ARG A 60 7.93 -15.67 -14.52
N PRO A 61 7.30 -14.87 -15.39
CA PRO A 61 6.79 -13.56 -15.01
C PRO A 61 5.72 -13.69 -13.92
N VAL A 62 5.62 -12.68 -13.07
CA VAL A 62 4.62 -12.59 -12.00
C VAL A 62 3.40 -11.86 -12.51
N GLN A 63 2.20 -12.32 -12.15
CA GLN A 63 0.95 -11.71 -12.60
C GLN A 63 0.33 -10.84 -11.52
N ALA A 64 -0.17 -9.67 -11.90
CA ALA A 64 -0.89 -8.75 -11.04
C ALA A 64 -2.18 -8.25 -11.69
N TRP A 65 -3.19 -7.98 -10.85
CA TRP A 65 -4.44 -7.38 -11.29
C TRP A 65 -4.24 -5.92 -11.67
N VAL A 66 -4.87 -5.51 -12.78
CA VAL A 66 -4.94 -4.11 -13.18
C VAL A 66 -6.28 -3.55 -12.71
N GLU A 67 -6.18 -2.59 -11.81
CA GLU A 67 -7.31 -1.87 -11.22
C GLU A 67 -7.57 -0.55 -11.97
N SER A 68 -8.79 -0.02 -11.89
CA SER A 68 -9.15 1.31 -12.38
C SER A 68 -9.71 2.17 -11.27
N LEU A 69 -9.24 3.41 -11.19
CA LEU A 69 -9.74 4.40 -10.23
C LEU A 69 -11.02 5.11 -10.72
N ARG A 70 -11.63 4.68 -11.84
CA ARG A 70 -12.83 5.31 -12.40
C ARG A 70 -14.11 5.01 -11.64
N GLY A 71 -14.17 3.87 -10.93
CA GLY A 71 -15.32 3.47 -10.15
C GLY A 71 -14.90 2.61 -8.97
N PHE A 72 -15.70 2.62 -7.90
CA PHE A 72 -15.39 1.94 -6.65
C PHE A 72 -15.36 0.40 -6.77
N GLU A 73 -16.12 -0.17 -7.70
CA GLU A 73 -16.23 -1.63 -7.92
C GLU A 73 -15.19 -2.17 -8.94
N GLN A 74 -14.32 -1.31 -9.48
CA GLN A 74 -13.54 -1.64 -10.67
C GLN A 74 -12.12 -2.14 -10.38
N GLU A 75 -12.04 -3.24 -9.63
CA GLU A 75 -10.77 -3.83 -9.14
C GLU A 75 -10.07 -4.79 -10.14
N ARG A 76 -10.79 -5.38 -11.10
CA ARG A 76 -10.21 -6.44 -11.96
C ARG A 76 -10.45 -6.17 -13.44
N VAL A 77 -9.92 -5.04 -13.91
CA VAL A 77 -10.07 -4.58 -15.30
C VAL A 77 -9.17 -5.36 -16.25
N GLY A 78 -8.04 -5.87 -15.75
CA GLY A 78 -7.07 -6.57 -16.59
C GLY A 78 -6.00 -7.31 -15.81
N LEU A 79 -5.03 -7.82 -16.54
CA LEU A 79 -3.93 -8.62 -16.02
C LEU A 79 -2.60 -8.15 -16.63
N ALA A 80 -1.61 -7.92 -15.78
CA ALA A 80 -0.28 -7.52 -16.20
C ALA A 80 0.76 -8.56 -15.79
N ASP A 81 1.59 -8.96 -16.75
CA ASP A 81 2.79 -9.74 -16.50
C ASP A 81 3.94 -8.80 -16.09
N LEU A 82 4.60 -9.11 -14.99
CA LEU A 82 5.68 -8.35 -14.36
C LEU A 82 7.00 -9.14 -14.41
N HIS A 83 8.11 -8.43 -14.60
CA HIS A 83 9.43 -9.04 -14.66
C HIS A 83 9.85 -9.62 -13.29
N PRO A 84 10.28 -10.89 -13.21
CA PRO A 84 10.54 -11.55 -11.92
C PRO A 84 11.73 -10.96 -11.17
N ASP A 85 12.74 -10.42 -11.85
CA ASP A 85 13.93 -9.88 -11.16
C ASP A 85 13.68 -8.52 -10.50
N VAL A 86 12.55 -7.87 -10.77
CA VAL A 86 12.15 -6.63 -10.10
C VAL A 86 11.11 -6.94 -9.02
N PHE A 87 10.07 -7.68 -9.40
CA PHE A 87 8.88 -7.87 -8.55
C PHE A 87 8.88 -9.20 -7.76
N ALA A 88 9.75 -10.16 -8.08
CA ALA A 88 9.86 -11.46 -7.42
C ALA A 88 11.24 -11.68 -6.77
N THR A 89 11.95 -10.60 -6.48
CA THR A 89 13.27 -10.67 -5.82
C THR A 89 13.12 -11.04 -4.35
N ALA A 90 14.14 -11.74 -3.81
CA ALA A 90 14.14 -12.15 -2.42
C ALA A 90 13.97 -10.93 -1.48
N PRO A 91 13.15 -11.02 -0.42
CA PRO A 91 12.86 -9.90 0.46
C PRO A 91 14.09 -9.53 1.32
N ARG A 92 14.86 -8.53 0.88
CA ARG A 92 16.06 -8.00 1.56
C ARG A 92 15.71 -6.80 2.46
N LEU A 93 15.20 -7.10 3.66
CA LEU A 93 14.80 -6.07 4.64
C LEU A 93 15.99 -5.21 5.13
N ASP A 94 17.20 -5.75 5.10
CA ASP A 94 18.45 -5.07 5.43
C ASP A 94 18.68 -3.87 4.50
N ILE A 95 18.55 -4.08 3.19
CA ILE A 95 18.74 -3.04 2.17
C ILE A 95 17.63 -1.99 2.29
N LEU A 96 16.38 -2.41 2.48
CA LEU A 96 15.25 -1.48 2.66
C LEU A 96 15.46 -0.57 3.87
N HIS A 97 15.94 -1.11 4.99
CA HIS A 97 16.25 -0.32 6.18
C HIS A 97 17.36 0.71 5.91
N GLN A 98 18.45 0.29 5.27
CA GLN A 98 19.56 1.19 4.93
C GLN A 98 19.11 2.33 4.01
N VAL A 99 18.35 2.01 2.95
CA VAL A 99 17.84 3.02 2.01
C VAL A 99 16.86 3.98 2.69
N ALA A 100 15.97 3.48 3.54
CA ALA A 100 15.04 4.33 4.28
C ALA A 100 15.77 5.31 5.21
N MET A 101 16.78 4.84 5.95
CA MET A 101 17.59 5.68 6.82
C MET A 101 18.43 6.69 6.03
N TRP A 102 18.98 6.27 4.90
CA TRP A 102 19.71 7.14 4.00
C TRP A 102 18.81 8.25 3.44
N GLN A 103 17.64 7.92 2.89
CA GLN A 103 16.69 8.89 2.35
C GLN A 103 16.25 9.91 3.41
N LYS A 104 16.02 9.47 4.65
CA LYS A 104 15.64 10.34 5.77
C LYS A 104 16.74 11.34 6.14
N ASN A 105 18.00 10.89 6.13
CA ASN A 105 19.11 11.70 6.63
C ASN A 105 19.80 12.51 5.52
N PHE A 106 19.76 12.07 4.27
CA PHE A 106 20.44 12.75 3.17
C PHE A 106 19.92 14.17 2.94
N LYS A 107 18.61 14.36 3.07
CA LYS A 107 17.97 15.69 2.95
C LYS A 107 18.03 16.51 4.23
N ARG A 108 18.50 15.93 5.34
CA ARG A 108 18.51 16.58 6.65
C ARG A 108 19.75 17.46 6.79
N ILE A 109 19.59 18.75 6.51
CA ILE A 109 20.58 19.77 6.86
C ILE A 109 20.26 20.23 8.29
N VAL A 110 21.14 19.89 9.22
CA VAL A 110 21.09 20.49 10.57
C VAL A 110 22.09 21.64 10.52
N LEU A 111 21.64 22.86 10.75
CA LEU A 111 22.54 23.99 11.00
C LEU A 111 22.79 24.03 12.53
N PRO A 112 23.89 23.45 13.03
CA PRO A 112 24.20 23.56 14.44
C PRO A 112 24.63 24.99 14.74
N MET A 113 23.70 25.81 15.22
CA MET A 113 24.06 27.05 15.89
C MET A 113 24.46 26.69 17.32
N ALA A 114 25.76 26.60 17.59
CA ALA A 114 26.26 26.43 18.95
C ALA A 114 26.18 27.78 19.68
N PRO A 115 25.34 27.93 20.73
CA PRO A 115 25.40 29.11 21.58
C PRO A 115 26.64 29.01 22.47
N GLY A 116 27.72 29.69 22.07
CA GLY A 116 28.96 29.67 22.85
C GLY A 116 30.10 30.55 22.39
N ALA A 117 29.92 31.40 21.37
CA ALA A 117 30.92 32.43 21.09
C ALA A 117 30.82 33.52 22.19
N PRO A 118 31.89 33.78 22.98
CA PRO A 118 31.88 34.90 23.90
C PRO A 118 31.74 36.19 23.08
N GLN A 119 30.66 36.93 23.29
CA GLN A 119 30.49 38.27 22.74
C GLN A 119 31.55 39.14 23.41
N VAL A 120 32.63 39.46 22.69
CA VAL A 120 33.65 40.39 23.17
C VAL A 120 33.02 41.79 23.12
N THR A 121 32.38 42.18 24.21
CA THR A 121 31.94 43.56 24.42
C THR A 121 33.18 44.39 24.75
N THR A 122 33.78 45.00 23.74
CA THR A 122 34.76 46.07 23.97
C THR A 122 34.00 47.27 24.54
N THR A 123 33.93 47.36 25.86
CA THR A 123 33.62 48.63 26.53
C THR A 123 34.81 49.56 26.28
N CYS A 124 34.59 50.60 25.49
CA CYS A 124 35.50 51.74 25.43
C CYS A 124 35.41 52.48 26.77
N CYS A 125 36.53 52.54 27.50
CA CYS A 125 36.65 53.38 28.70
C CYS A 125 36.60 54.87 28.32
N PRO A 126 36.03 55.73 29.19
CA PRO A 126 35.79 57.14 28.93
C PRO A 126 37.06 58.01 28.88
#